data_AF-A0A9X4G495-F1
#
_entry.id   AF-A0A9X4G495-F1
#
_cell.length_a   1.000
_cell.length_b   1.000
_cell.length_c   1.000
_cell.angle_alpha   90.00
_cell.angle_beta   90.00
_cell.angle_gamma   90.00
#
_symmetry.space_group_name_H-M   'P 1'
#
loop_
_entity.id
_entity.type
_entity.pdbx_description
1 polymer ?
#
loop_
_entity_poly.entity_id
_entity_poly.type
_entity_poly.pdbx_seq_one_letter_code
_entity_poly.pdbx_strand_id
1 'polypeptide(L)'
;MKKSFLVIASFSCLTACVSSSVVGFRPNTLLHYQYQQFEIEYDPTVMQTTPAPRTFAQLEIVQEKAKVDEKNAYLMATLLFHHPNCVSAKKNKTQGCLPALNAYQNVLKFKPDHPLALYQMGVIYDFFLDKKDMRQAIYYYRKAADAGNFRACENLFGIYLNGNVVPQNIEEARYYAQKGAIFGSKQLRYYLEHWNVQIMPYLKALESEK
;
A
#
# COMPACT_ATOMS: atom_id res chain seq x y z
N MET A 1 -29.00 57.63 37.89
CA MET A 1 -29.54 57.27 36.56
C MET A 1 -28.38 56.70 35.75
N LYS A 2 -28.32 55.49 35.18
CA LYS A 2 -29.24 54.37 34.95
C LYS A 2 -28.46 53.05 35.16
N LYS A 3 -29.10 52.14 35.88
CA LYS A 3 -29.20 50.65 35.78
C LYS A 3 -28.02 49.80 35.24
N SER A 4 -27.56 48.92 36.14
CA SER A 4 -26.99 47.59 35.91
C SER A 4 -27.83 46.71 34.98
N PHE A 5 -27.20 45.81 34.22
CA PHE A 5 -27.70 44.45 33.98
C PHE A 5 -26.54 43.48 33.72
N LEU A 6 -26.36 42.57 34.67
CA LEU A 6 -25.71 41.28 34.55
C LEU A 6 -26.61 40.40 33.65
N VAL A 7 -26.07 39.78 32.60
CA VAL A 7 -26.76 38.69 31.89
C VAL A 7 -25.90 37.44 31.96
N ILE A 8 -26.36 36.52 32.80
CA ILE A 8 -26.03 35.10 32.77
C ILE A 8 -26.87 34.51 31.62
N ALA A 9 -26.23 33.89 30.65
CA ALA A 9 -26.87 33.01 29.67
C ALA A 9 -26.00 31.74 29.59
N SER A 10 -26.31 30.74 30.41
CA SER A 10 -27.16 29.59 30.08
C SER A 10 -26.46 28.59 29.17
N PHE A 11 -26.12 27.43 29.75
CA PHE A 11 -25.76 26.20 29.07
C PHE A 11 -26.70 25.94 27.89
N SER A 12 -26.16 25.93 26.68
CA SER A 12 -26.74 25.20 25.56
C SER A 12 -25.64 24.34 24.94
N CYS A 13 -25.86 23.03 25.10
CA CYS A 13 -25.15 21.97 24.42
C CYS A 13 -25.24 22.22 22.91
N LEU A 14 -24.18 22.77 22.34
CA LEU A 14 -23.92 22.72 20.91
C LEU A 14 -22.74 21.77 20.75
N THR A 15 -23.09 20.49 20.59
CA THR A 15 -22.28 19.51 19.88
C THR A 15 -21.90 20.14 18.53
N ALA A 16 -20.77 20.83 18.52
CA ALA A 16 -20.16 21.32 17.31
C ALA A 16 -19.79 20.10 16.47
N CYS A 17 -20.67 19.84 15.52
CA CYS A 17 -20.48 18.97 14.38
C CYS A 17 -19.05 19.13 13.88
N VAL A 18 -18.21 18.10 14.05
CA VAL A 18 -16.90 18.04 13.42
C VAL A 18 -17.16 17.95 11.93
N SER A 19 -17.18 19.11 11.27
CA SER A 19 -17.14 19.21 9.82
C SER A 19 -15.74 18.83 9.35
N SER A 20 -15.43 17.54 9.40
CA SER A 20 -14.28 17.00 8.69
C SER A 20 -14.65 16.98 7.21
N SER A 21 -14.23 18.02 6.49
CA SER A 21 -14.22 18.10 5.03
C SER A 21 -13.17 17.14 4.43
N VAL A 22 -13.18 15.88 4.86
CA VAL A 22 -12.43 14.79 4.22
C VAL A 22 -13.37 14.18 3.19
N VAL A 23 -13.29 14.69 1.97
CA VAL A 23 -13.68 14.06 0.69
C VAL A 23 -14.49 12.76 0.86
N GLY A 24 -15.82 12.86 0.85
CA GLY A 24 -16.82 11.79 0.63
C GLY A 24 -16.37 10.33 0.69
N PHE A 25 -15.85 9.86 1.82
CA PHE A 25 -15.65 8.43 2.05
C PHE A 25 -16.98 7.79 2.39
N ARG A 26 -17.41 6.75 1.65
CA ARG A 26 -18.58 5.94 2.03
C ARG A 26 -18.11 4.92 3.08
N PRO A 27 -18.41 5.12 4.37
CA PRO A 27 -17.69 4.45 5.45
C PRO A 27 -17.85 2.93 5.47
N ASN A 28 -18.97 2.40 4.95
CA ASN A 28 -19.26 0.96 4.95
C ASN A 28 -18.18 0.12 4.26
N THR A 29 -17.51 0.64 3.21
CA THR A 29 -16.49 -0.15 2.50
C THR A 29 -15.24 -0.43 3.34
N LEU A 30 -14.94 0.43 4.31
CA LEU A 30 -13.81 0.26 5.23
C LEU A 30 -14.07 -0.85 6.27
N LEU A 31 -15.34 -1.22 6.50
CA LEU A 31 -15.73 -2.21 7.51
C LEU A 31 -15.73 -3.66 6.98
N HIS A 32 -15.56 -3.82 5.66
CA HIS A 32 -15.61 -5.13 4.99
C HIS A 32 -14.23 -5.65 4.57
N TYR A 33 -13.16 -4.93 4.88
CA TYR A 33 -11.82 -5.34 4.51
C TYR A 33 -11.43 -6.67 5.18
N GLN A 34 -10.80 -7.54 4.40
CA GLN A 34 -10.22 -8.79 4.85
C GLN A 34 -8.74 -8.78 4.47
N TYR A 35 -7.90 -9.19 5.43
CA TYR A 35 -6.48 -9.34 5.19
C TYR A 35 -6.24 -10.26 4.00
N GLN A 36 -5.37 -9.80 3.11
CA GLN A 36 -4.97 -10.60 1.97
C GLN A 36 -4.01 -11.69 2.44
N GLN A 37 -3.97 -12.80 1.70
CA GLN A 37 -3.15 -13.97 2.07
C GLN A 37 -1.69 -13.62 2.37
N PHE A 38 -1.07 -12.73 1.59
CA PHE A 38 0.33 -12.32 1.81
C PHE A 38 0.57 -11.51 3.08
N GLU A 39 -0.45 -10.80 3.56
CA GLU A 39 -0.35 -10.03 4.81
C GLU A 39 -0.35 -11.00 5.99
N ILE A 40 -1.13 -12.07 5.89
CA ILE A 40 -1.18 -13.17 6.86
C ILE A 40 0.11 -14.00 6.82
N GLU A 41 0.66 -14.25 5.62
CA GLU A 41 1.96 -14.93 5.47
C GLU A 41 3.10 -14.13 6.10
N TYR A 42 3.01 -12.79 6.08
CA TYR A 42 3.98 -11.91 6.69
C TYR A 42 3.84 -11.83 8.22
N ASP A 43 2.62 -11.65 8.73
CA ASP A 43 2.31 -11.71 10.16
C ASP A 43 1.08 -12.62 10.39
N PRO A 44 1.29 -13.90 10.74
CA PRO A 44 0.20 -14.85 11.00
C PRO A 44 -0.71 -14.46 12.16
N THR A 45 -0.26 -13.55 13.02
CA THR A 45 -1.01 -13.07 14.20
C THR A 45 -1.77 -11.78 13.92
N VAL A 46 -1.67 -11.19 12.71
CA VAL A 46 -2.22 -9.86 12.40
C VAL A 46 -3.72 -9.77 12.65
N MET A 47 -4.47 -10.84 12.37
CA MET A 47 -5.92 -10.88 12.60
C MET A 47 -6.29 -10.83 14.08
N GLN A 48 -5.40 -11.29 14.96
CA GLN A 48 -5.61 -11.30 16.41
C GLN A 48 -5.10 -9.99 17.04
N THR A 49 -3.94 -9.52 16.60
CA THR A 49 -3.27 -8.33 17.16
C THR A 49 -3.82 -7.02 16.60
N THR A 50 -4.35 -7.01 15.39
CA THR A 50 -4.86 -5.83 14.70
C THR A 50 -6.07 -6.20 13.83
N PRO A 51 -7.21 -6.59 14.44
CA PRO A 51 -8.39 -7.02 13.70
C PRO A 51 -8.95 -5.87 12.84
N ALA A 52 -9.33 -6.18 11.60
CA ALA A 52 -10.01 -5.23 10.73
C ALA A 52 -11.36 -4.80 11.33
N PRO A 53 -11.71 -3.50 11.30
CA PRO A 53 -12.92 -3.00 11.93
C PRO A 53 -14.16 -3.56 11.22
N ARG A 54 -15.19 -3.88 12.00
CA ARG A 54 -16.52 -4.34 11.54
C ARG A 54 -17.64 -3.36 11.90
N THR A 55 -17.34 -2.39 12.76
CA THR A 55 -18.26 -1.31 13.18
C THR A 55 -17.56 0.04 13.14
N PHE A 56 -18.32 1.13 13.16
CA PHE A 56 -17.75 2.48 13.24
C PHE A 56 -16.96 2.73 14.52
N ALA A 57 -17.47 2.25 15.66
CA ALA A 57 -16.72 2.33 16.92
C ALA A 57 -15.35 1.63 16.83
N GLN A 58 -15.28 0.47 16.16
CA GLN A 58 -14.00 -0.21 15.94
C GLN A 58 -13.09 0.57 14.98
N LEU A 59 -13.66 1.18 13.94
CA LEU A 59 -12.90 2.02 13.00
C LEU A 59 -12.29 3.23 13.71
N GLU A 60 -13.04 3.90 14.59
CA GLU A 60 -12.54 5.03 15.41
C GLU A 60 -11.39 4.58 16.32
N ILE A 61 -11.49 3.40 16.94
CA ILE A 61 -10.40 2.83 17.74
C ILE A 61 -9.15 2.60 16.89
N VAL A 62 -9.31 2.03 15.68
CA VAL A 62 -8.18 1.82 14.75
C VAL A 62 -7.56 3.16 14.35
N GLN A 63 -8.37 4.18 14.07
CA GLN A 63 -7.90 5.52 13.73
C GLN A 63 -7.07 6.16 14.85
N GLU A 64 -7.50 6.05 16.10
CA GLU A 64 -6.73 6.57 17.24
C GLU A 64 -5.43 5.78 17.46
N LYS A 65 -5.49 4.44 17.38
CA LYS A 65 -4.29 3.60 17.51
C LYS A 65 -3.29 3.84 16.39
N ALA A 66 -3.74 4.07 15.16
CA ALA A 66 -2.89 4.35 14.00
C ALA A 66 -1.98 5.59 14.16
N LYS A 67 -2.28 6.47 15.12
CA LYS A 67 -1.44 7.64 15.42
C LYS A 67 -0.19 7.29 16.22
N VAL A 68 -0.17 6.14 16.89
CA VAL A 68 0.90 5.76 17.84
C VAL A 68 1.40 4.33 17.66
N ASP A 69 0.72 3.52 16.85
CA ASP A 69 1.03 2.10 16.64
C ASP A 69 1.21 1.79 15.14
N GLU A 70 2.34 1.15 14.82
CA GLU A 70 2.72 0.82 13.44
C GLU A 70 1.70 -0.11 12.76
N LYS A 71 1.21 -1.15 13.45
CA LYS A 71 0.32 -2.15 12.86
C LYS A 71 -1.05 -1.54 12.53
N ASN A 72 -1.60 -0.75 13.44
CA ASN A 72 -2.84 -0.01 13.20
C ASN A 72 -2.65 1.08 12.15
N ALA A 73 -1.47 1.72 12.08
CA ALA A 73 -1.14 2.65 11.00
C ALA A 73 -1.14 1.95 9.64
N TYR A 74 -0.57 0.75 9.55
CA TYR A 74 -0.59 -0.06 8.35
C TYR A 74 -2.01 -0.51 7.99
N LEU A 75 -2.78 -1.04 8.94
CA LEU A 75 -4.18 -1.39 8.72
C LEU A 75 -4.97 -0.18 8.18
N MET A 76 -4.82 0.99 8.80
CA MET A 76 -5.51 2.20 8.34
C MET A 76 -5.09 2.60 6.92
N ALA A 77 -3.81 2.50 6.58
CA ALA A 77 -3.31 2.76 5.23
C ALA A 77 -3.91 1.78 4.21
N THR A 78 -4.00 0.49 4.56
CA THR A 78 -4.58 -0.56 3.73
C THR A 78 -6.08 -0.36 3.53
N LEU A 79 -6.82 0.02 4.58
CA LEU A 79 -8.24 0.38 4.47
C LEU A 79 -8.46 1.54 3.49
N LEU A 80 -7.64 2.58 3.57
CA LEU A 80 -7.70 3.74 2.67
C LEU A 80 -7.32 3.38 1.23
N PHE A 81 -6.37 2.46 1.04
CA PHE A 81 -5.99 1.96 -0.28
C PHE A 81 -7.14 1.19 -0.93
N HIS A 82 -7.77 0.24 -0.22
CA HIS A 82 -8.89 -0.55 -0.74
C HIS A 82 -10.21 0.22 -0.81
N HIS A 83 -10.28 1.45 -0.30
CA HIS A 83 -11.45 2.28 -0.45
C HIS A 83 -11.71 2.60 -1.93
N PRO A 84 -12.98 2.65 -2.39
CA PRO A 84 -13.32 2.92 -3.80
C PRO A 84 -12.74 4.22 -4.37
N ASN A 85 -12.38 5.16 -3.51
CA ASN A 85 -11.74 6.41 -3.94
C ASN A 85 -10.32 6.17 -4.48
N CYS A 86 -9.61 5.09 -4.15
CA CYS A 86 -8.30 4.79 -4.72
C CYS A 86 -8.39 3.65 -5.76
N VAL A 87 -8.60 2.40 -5.32
CA VAL A 87 -8.57 1.24 -6.23
C VAL A 87 -9.66 1.29 -7.31
N SER A 88 -10.86 1.76 -6.97
CA SER A 88 -12.01 1.79 -7.89
C SER A 88 -12.24 3.15 -8.55
N ALA A 89 -11.33 4.11 -8.40
CA ALA A 89 -11.51 5.43 -8.96
C ALA A 89 -11.45 5.39 -10.50
N LYS A 90 -12.50 5.91 -11.14
CA LYS A 90 -12.56 6.06 -12.60
C LYS A 90 -11.90 7.34 -13.10
N LYS A 91 -11.84 8.38 -12.26
CA LYS A 91 -11.24 9.70 -12.52
C LYS A 91 -10.54 10.19 -11.26
N ASN A 92 -9.56 11.08 -11.41
CA ASN A 92 -8.80 11.67 -10.31
C ASN A 92 -8.18 10.61 -9.39
N LYS A 93 -7.64 9.54 -9.98
CA LYS A 93 -7.09 8.40 -9.22
C LYS A 93 -5.99 8.86 -8.26
N THR A 94 -5.17 9.81 -8.71
CA THR A 94 -4.09 10.41 -7.89
C THR A 94 -4.65 11.03 -6.62
N GLN A 95 -5.68 11.87 -6.74
CA GLN A 95 -6.33 12.51 -5.59
C GLN A 95 -6.99 11.47 -4.69
N GLY A 96 -7.57 10.45 -5.31
CA GLY A 96 -8.22 9.34 -4.66
C GLY A 96 -7.30 8.48 -3.78
N CYS A 97 -6.05 8.27 -4.23
CA CYS A 97 -5.03 7.51 -3.52
C CYS A 97 -4.18 8.35 -2.57
N LEU A 98 -4.30 9.68 -2.58
CA LEU A 98 -3.50 10.55 -1.70
C LEU A 98 -3.65 10.21 -0.20
N PRO A 99 -4.84 9.89 0.34
CA PRO A 99 -4.98 9.47 1.73
C PRO A 99 -4.23 8.18 2.04
N ALA A 100 -4.26 7.20 1.14
CA ALA A 100 -3.51 5.95 1.29
C ALA A 100 -1.99 6.19 1.24
N LEU A 101 -1.51 7.01 0.30
CA LEU A 101 -0.10 7.39 0.19
C LEU A 101 0.40 8.07 1.47
N ASN A 102 -0.35 9.04 1.99
CA ASN A 102 0.00 9.73 3.23
C ASN A 102 0.01 8.78 4.44
N ALA A 103 -0.95 7.84 4.49
CA ALA A 103 -1.01 6.85 5.54
C ALA A 103 0.16 5.85 5.47
N TYR A 104 0.52 5.36 4.29
CA TYR A 104 1.72 4.53 4.13
C TYR A 104 3.01 5.28 4.46
N GLN A 105 3.12 6.56 4.09
CA GLN A 105 4.23 7.40 4.54
C GLN A 105 4.29 7.49 6.07
N ASN A 106 3.14 7.54 6.76
CA ASN A 106 3.10 7.50 8.22
C ASN A 106 3.62 6.17 8.78
N VAL A 107 3.25 5.03 8.17
CA VAL A 107 3.81 3.72 8.53
C VAL A 107 5.34 3.74 8.43
N LEU A 108 5.88 4.32 7.35
CA LEU A 108 7.33 4.40 7.14
C LEU A 108 8.04 5.36 8.12
N LYS A 109 7.32 6.24 8.84
CA LYS A 109 7.90 7.00 9.95
C LYS A 109 8.12 6.13 11.18
N PHE A 110 7.23 5.17 11.45
CA PHE A 110 7.41 4.19 12.52
C PHE A 110 8.47 3.16 12.14
N LYS A 111 8.39 2.64 10.91
CA LYS A 111 9.28 1.59 10.41
C LYS A 111 9.69 1.86 8.96
N PRO A 112 10.84 2.52 8.73
CA PRO A 112 11.30 2.92 7.40
C PRO A 112 11.48 1.78 6.39
N ASP A 113 11.71 0.56 6.89
CA ASP A 113 11.89 -0.67 6.13
C ASP A 113 10.64 -1.57 6.17
N HIS A 114 9.45 -1.05 6.49
CA HIS A 114 8.23 -1.87 6.52
C HIS A 114 7.95 -2.45 5.11
N PRO A 115 8.09 -3.77 4.90
CA PRO A 115 8.12 -4.35 3.56
C PRO A 115 6.79 -4.26 2.83
N LEU A 116 5.67 -4.46 3.54
CA LEU A 116 4.34 -4.34 2.92
C LEU A 116 3.99 -2.89 2.55
N ALA A 117 4.24 -1.92 3.44
CA ALA A 117 4.00 -0.50 3.15
C ALA A 117 4.83 -0.02 1.95
N LEU A 118 6.13 -0.35 1.91
CA LEU A 118 7.00 -0.03 0.76
C LEU A 118 6.46 -0.65 -0.53
N TYR A 119 6.06 -1.93 -0.49
CA TYR A 119 5.48 -2.61 -1.64
C TYR A 119 4.21 -1.91 -2.13
N GLN A 120 3.29 -1.58 -1.21
CA GLN A 120 2.03 -0.91 -1.55
C GLN A 120 2.23 0.49 -2.11
N MET A 121 3.23 1.24 -1.63
CA MET A 121 3.60 2.51 -2.26
C MET A 121 4.05 2.30 -3.70
N GLY A 122 4.90 1.30 -3.96
CA GLY A 122 5.30 0.94 -5.32
C GLY A 122 4.11 0.61 -6.23
N VAL A 123 3.17 -0.19 -5.72
CA VAL A 123 1.93 -0.56 -6.42
C VAL A 123 1.08 0.68 -6.76
N ILE A 124 0.95 1.63 -5.83
CA ILE A 124 0.18 2.86 -6.09
C ILE A 124 0.81 3.65 -7.24
N TYR A 125 2.13 3.89 -7.19
CA TYR A 125 2.84 4.64 -8.24
C TYR A 125 2.80 3.95 -9.61
N ASP A 126 2.78 2.61 -9.64
CA ASP A 126 2.71 1.82 -10.86
C ASP A 126 1.30 1.79 -11.46
N PHE A 127 0.24 1.60 -10.67
CA PHE A 127 -1.08 1.24 -11.22
C PHE A 127 -2.21 2.22 -10.92
N PHE A 128 -2.10 3.00 -9.85
CA PHE A 128 -3.26 3.71 -9.26
C PHE A 128 -3.19 5.23 -9.33
N LEU A 129 -2.24 5.80 -10.06
CA LEU A 129 -2.21 7.24 -10.35
C LEU A 129 -2.81 7.54 -11.74
N ASP A 130 -3.20 8.79 -11.97
CA ASP A 130 -3.69 9.23 -13.28
C ASP A 130 -2.56 9.18 -14.32
N LYS A 131 -1.33 9.48 -13.89
CA LYS A 131 -0.09 9.25 -14.62
C LYS A 131 0.83 8.40 -13.76
N LYS A 132 1.10 7.18 -14.24
CA LYS A 132 2.04 6.26 -13.59
C LYS A 132 3.42 6.90 -13.42
N ASP A 133 4.08 6.64 -12.30
CA ASP A 133 5.46 7.05 -12.04
C ASP A 133 6.31 5.81 -11.77
N MET A 134 6.84 5.23 -12.86
CA MET A 134 7.65 4.01 -12.76
C MET A 134 8.97 4.22 -12.05
N ARG A 135 9.51 5.45 -12.02
CA ARG A 135 10.74 5.75 -11.28
C ARG A 135 10.49 5.61 -9.78
N GLN A 136 9.40 6.18 -9.28
CA GLN A 136 8.98 6.00 -7.89
C GLN A 136 8.58 4.55 -7.60
N ALA A 137 7.84 3.89 -8.50
CA ALA A 137 7.47 2.49 -8.33
C ALA A 137 8.71 1.59 -8.15
N ILE A 138 9.71 1.70 -9.03
CA ILE A 138 10.97 0.95 -8.94
C ILE A 138 11.72 1.29 -7.65
N TYR A 139 11.76 2.56 -7.26
CA TYR A 139 12.40 2.97 -6.00
C TYR A 139 11.78 2.26 -4.79
N TYR A 140 10.45 2.26 -4.68
CA TYR A 140 9.74 1.62 -3.58
C TYR A 140 9.82 0.09 -3.65
N TYR A 141 9.71 -0.50 -4.84
CA TYR A 141 9.90 -1.94 -5.01
C TYR A 141 11.29 -2.38 -4.60
N ARG A 142 12.36 -1.65 -4.97
CA ARG A 142 13.74 -1.98 -4.56
C ARG A 142 13.85 -2.02 -3.04
N LYS A 143 13.36 -0.97 -2.36
CA LYS A 143 13.34 -0.92 -0.90
C LYS A 143 12.52 -2.05 -0.28
N ALA A 144 11.34 -2.36 -0.83
CA ALA A 144 10.51 -3.45 -0.34
C ALA A 144 11.19 -4.81 -0.52
N ALA A 145 11.86 -5.03 -1.66
CA ALA A 145 12.63 -6.23 -1.92
C ALA A 145 13.82 -6.37 -0.96
N ASP A 146 14.50 -5.28 -0.65
CA ASP A 146 15.58 -5.24 0.36
C ASP A 146 15.05 -5.57 1.76
N ALA A 147 13.82 -5.16 2.07
CA ALA A 147 13.11 -5.47 3.31
C ALA A 147 12.45 -6.87 3.36
N GLY A 148 12.67 -7.72 2.35
CA GLY A 148 12.16 -9.09 2.35
C GLY A 148 10.80 -9.30 1.66
N ASN A 149 10.28 -8.31 0.94
CA ASN A 149 9.03 -8.47 0.21
C ASN A 149 9.26 -9.23 -1.11
N PHE A 150 8.84 -10.50 -1.18
CA PHE A 150 9.03 -11.32 -2.39
C PHE A 150 8.20 -10.84 -3.59
N ARG A 151 7.05 -10.18 -3.38
CA ARG A 151 6.22 -9.63 -4.47
C ARG A 151 6.88 -8.43 -5.14
N ALA A 152 7.58 -7.62 -4.36
CA ALA A 152 8.42 -6.56 -4.92
C ALA A 152 9.56 -7.14 -5.76
N CYS A 153 10.13 -8.29 -5.35
CA CYS A 153 11.11 -9.01 -6.16
C CYS A 153 10.48 -9.53 -7.47
N GLU A 154 9.25 -10.05 -7.44
CA GLU A 154 8.52 -10.48 -8.64
C GLU A 154 8.31 -9.32 -9.63
N ASN A 155 7.90 -8.15 -9.13
CA ASN A 155 7.76 -6.96 -9.97
C ASN A 155 9.10 -6.51 -10.56
N LEU A 156 10.17 -6.47 -9.77
CA LEU A 156 11.50 -6.07 -10.26
C LEU A 156 12.06 -7.08 -11.26
N PHE A 157 11.87 -8.38 -11.01
CA PHE A 157 12.20 -9.43 -11.96
C PHE A 157 11.55 -9.15 -13.32
N GLY A 158 10.23 -8.93 -13.35
CA GLY A 158 9.53 -8.62 -14.60
C GLY A 158 9.98 -7.32 -15.27
N ILE A 159 10.24 -6.27 -14.48
CA ILE A 159 10.70 -4.96 -14.97
C ILE A 159 12.03 -5.09 -15.71
N TYR A 160 13.03 -5.73 -15.11
CA TYR A 160 14.35 -5.89 -15.73
C TYR A 160 14.39 -6.97 -16.80
N LEU A 161 13.55 -8.01 -16.69
CA LEU A 161 13.48 -9.08 -17.69
C LEU A 161 12.87 -8.58 -19.00
N ASN A 162 11.81 -7.77 -18.92
CA ASN A 162 11.09 -7.33 -20.11
C ASN A 162 11.75 -6.12 -20.79
N GLY A 163 12.36 -5.23 -20.02
CA GLY A 163 13.05 -4.06 -20.57
C GLY A 163 12.12 -2.96 -21.12
N ASN A 164 10.81 -3.01 -20.84
CA ASN A 164 9.82 -2.08 -21.40
C ASN A 164 9.79 -0.70 -20.73
N VAL A 165 10.31 -0.61 -19.50
CA VAL A 165 10.23 0.58 -18.64
C VAL A 165 11.62 1.13 -18.30
N VAL A 166 12.58 0.22 -18.14
CA VAL A 166 14.02 0.48 -18.03
C VAL A 166 14.71 -0.46 -19.03
N PRO A 167 15.95 -0.18 -19.48
CA PRO A 167 16.67 -1.11 -20.33
C PRO A 167 16.69 -2.52 -19.73
N GLN A 168 16.51 -3.53 -20.59
CA GLN A 168 16.56 -4.92 -20.17
C GLN A 168 17.90 -5.21 -19.48
N ASN A 169 17.84 -5.91 -18.36
CA ASN A 169 19.01 -6.33 -17.62
C ASN A 169 18.77 -7.73 -17.03
N ILE A 170 19.32 -8.73 -17.71
CA ILE A 170 19.14 -10.14 -17.35
C ILE A 170 19.80 -10.48 -16.01
N GLU A 171 20.91 -9.82 -15.67
CA GLU A 171 21.61 -10.02 -14.40
C GLU A 171 20.78 -9.49 -13.23
N GLU A 172 20.23 -8.27 -13.33
CA GLU A 172 19.33 -7.70 -12.34
C GLU A 172 18.04 -8.52 -12.21
N ALA A 173 17.45 -8.96 -13.33
CA ALA A 173 16.29 -9.84 -13.30
C ALA A 173 16.60 -11.12 -12.53
N ARG A 174 17.71 -11.80 -12.85
CA ARG A 174 18.13 -13.02 -12.15
C ARG A 174 18.42 -12.76 -10.67
N TYR A 175 19.04 -11.63 -10.33
CA TYR A 175 19.28 -11.21 -8.95
C TYR A 175 17.97 -11.11 -8.15
N TYR A 176 16.96 -10.41 -8.67
CA TYR A 176 15.67 -10.31 -7.99
C TYR A 176 14.91 -11.65 -7.97
N ALA A 177 15.06 -12.49 -8.99
CA ALA A 177 14.51 -13.84 -8.96
C ALA A 177 15.11 -14.66 -7.80
N GLN A 178 16.44 -14.66 -7.64
CA GLN A 178 17.13 -15.33 -6.53
C GLN A 178 16.68 -14.79 -5.17
N LYS A 179 16.65 -13.47 -5.04
CA LYS A 179 16.24 -12.79 -3.80
C LYS A 179 14.81 -13.14 -3.41
N GLY A 180 13.87 -13.05 -4.36
CA GLY A 180 12.47 -13.39 -4.10
C GLY A 180 12.25 -14.87 -3.81
N ALA A 181 13.00 -15.78 -4.45
CA ALA A 181 12.94 -17.21 -4.15
C ALA A 181 13.39 -17.55 -2.72
N ILE A 182 14.39 -16.82 -2.20
CA ILE A 182 14.84 -16.90 -0.79
C ILE A 182 13.73 -16.40 0.15
N PHE A 183 13.07 -15.29 -0.21
CA PHE A 183 11.95 -14.73 0.56
C PHE A 183 10.61 -15.46 0.35
N GLY A 184 10.62 -16.61 -0.33
CA GLY A 184 9.47 -17.50 -0.39
C GLY A 184 8.63 -17.42 -1.67
N SER A 185 9.01 -16.62 -2.68
CA SER A 185 8.34 -16.66 -3.99
C SER A 185 8.56 -18.01 -4.66
N LYS A 186 7.49 -18.81 -4.73
CA LYS A 186 7.46 -20.07 -5.47
C LYS A 186 7.58 -19.83 -6.98
N GLN A 187 7.03 -18.72 -7.47
CA GLN A 187 7.07 -18.35 -8.88
C GLN A 187 8.49 -18.04 -9.33
N LEU A 188 9.23 -17.21 -8.59
CA LEU A 188 10.61 -16.89 -8.93
C LEU A 188 11.53 -18.10 -8.78
N ARG A 189 11.28 -18.97 -7.78
CA ARG A 189 11.98 -20.26 -7.66
C ARG A 189 11.78 -21.11 -8.92
N TYR A 190 10.53 -21.25 -9.37
CA TYR A 190 10.22 -21.97 -10.60
C TYR A 190 10.96 -21.38 -11.81
N TYR A 191 10.98 -20.05 -11.98
CA TYR A 191 11.69 -19.41 -13.08
C TYR A 191 13.21 -19.62 -13.04
N LEU A 192 13.82 -19.69 -11.84
CA LEU A 192 15.24 -20.02 -11.72
C LEU A 192 15.54 -21.46 -12.12
N GLU A 193 14.71 -22.41 -11.68
CA GLU A 193 14.84 -23.83 -12.05
C GLU A 193 14.72 -24.03 -13.57
N HIS A 194 13.85 -23.25 -14.21
CA HIS A 194 13.58 -23.35 -15.65
C HIS A 194 14.30 -22.28 -16.48
N TRP A 195 15.30 -21.60 -15.91
CA TRP A 195 15.90 -20.42 -16.52
C TRP A 195 16.50 -20.71 -17.90
N ASN A 196 17.27 -21.78 -18.03
CA ASN A 196 17.98 -22.11 -19.26
C ASN A 196 17.09 -22.82 -20.30
N VAL A 197 15.96 -23.37 -19.87
CA VAL A 197 15.07 -24.19 -20.72
C VAL A 197 13.83 -23.43 -21.18
N GLN A 198 13.40 -22.40 -20.45
CA GLN A 198 12.22 -21.59 -20.80
C GLN A 198 12.56 -20.11 -20.95
N ILE A 199 13.20 -19.51 -19.94
CA ILE A 199 13.42 -18.05 -19.91
C ILE A 199 14.42 -17.59 -20.98
N MET A 200 15.63 -18.15 -21.00
CA MET A 200 16.65 -17.74 -21.98
C MET A 200 16.24 -18.00 -23.44
N PRO A 201 15.64 -19.15 -23.79
CA PRO A 201 15.12 -19.35 -25.14
C PRO A 201 14.05 -18.32 -25.53
N TYR A 202 13.12 -17.99 -24.62
CA TYR A 202 12.10 -16.96 -24.85
C TYR A 202 12.73 -15.58 -25.12
N LEU A 203 13.72 -15.18 -24.33
CA LEU A 203 14.41 -13.90 -24.51
C LEU A 203 15.14 -13.81 -25.86
N LYS A 204 15.82 -14.89 -26.27
CA LYS A 204 16.48 -14.96 -27.58
C LYS A 204 15.49 -14.83 -28.74
N ALA A 205 14.32 -15.44 -28.62
CA ALA A 205 13.28 -15.32 -29.64
C ALA A 205 12.82 -13.86 -29.78
N LEU A 206 12.60 -13.16 -28.65
CA LEU A 206 12.23 -11.73 -28.67
C LEU A 206 13.30 -10.82 -29.27
N GLU A 207 14.59 -11.14 -29.12
CA GLU A 207 15.68 -10.40 -29.76
C GLU A 207 15.70 -10.61 -31.28
N SER A 208 15.38 -11.82 -31.74
CA SER A 208 15.35 -12.13 -33.18
C SER A 208 14.17 -11.51 -33.94
N GLU A 209 13.17 -11.00 -33.22
CA GLU A 209 11.98 -10.33 -33.78
C GLU A 209 12.11 -8.79 -33.87
N LYS A 210 13.22 -8.21 -33.39
CA LYS A 210 13.50 -6.76 -33.42
C LYS A 210 14.41 -6.39 -34.59
#